data_AF-A0A8S3K7T2-F1
#
_entry.id   AF-A0A8S3K7T2-F1
#
_cell.length_a   1.000
_cell.length_b   1.000
_cell.length_c   1.000
_cell.angle_alpha   90.00
_cell.angle_beta   90.00
_cell.angle_gamma   90.00
#
_symmetry.space_group_name_H-M   'P 1'
#
loop_
_entity.id
_entity.type
_entity.pdbx_description
1 polymer ?
#
loop_
_entity_poly.entity_id
_entity_poly.type
_entity_poly.pdbx_seq_one_letter_code
_entity_poly.pdbx_strand_id
1 'polypeptide(L)'
;LIGYNPISSRVITARFNATPFKLTVIHVYAPTSASSDDEIEIFYDSIEHALTQTPKKDIIIVTGDWNAKIGSDNTHWESVMGRYGYGDRNERGDRLLEFAALHNPYICNTRFQQKANRKWTWASPDGVHKNMIDLVLIQKRWKSSVTNCRTFQSADISSDH
;
A
#
# COMPACT_ATOMS: atom_id res chain seq x y z
N LEU A 1 4.57 12.32 -16.88
CA LEU A 1 5.58 11.34 -16.40
C LEU A 1 6.96 11.91 -16.73
N ILE A 2 7.90 11.92 -15.78
CA ILE A 2 9.31 12.33 -15.98
C ILE A 2 10.15 11.11 -16.37
N GLY A 3 9.91 9.97 -15.73
CA GLY A 3 10.60 8.72 -16.01
C GLY A 3 10.11 7.61 -15.08
N TYR A 4 10.49 6.37 -15.39
CA TYR A 4 10.22 5.20 -14.57
C TYR A 4 11.45 4.31 -14.49
N ASN A 5 11.55 3.51 -13.43
CA ASN A 5 12.63 2.56 -13.22
C ASN A 5 12.07 1.25 -12.63
N PRO A 6 12.05 0.14 -13.38
CA PRO A 6 11.74 -1.18 -12.83
C PRO A 6 12.91 -1.65 -11.96
N ILE A 7 12.65 -1.95 -10.68
CA ILE A 7 13.66 -2.39 -9.72
C ILE A 7 13.71 -3.91 -9.64
N SER A 8 12.55 -4.54 -9.67
CA SER A 8 12.40 -6.00 -9.72
C SER A 8 11.10 -6.36 -10.44
N SER A 9 10.81 -7.66 -10.56
CA SER A 9 9.51 -8.13 -11.07
C SER A 9 8.32 -7.68 -10.21
N ARG A 10 8.58 -7.18 -8.99
CA ARG A 10 7.57 -6.82 -7.99
C ARG A 10 7.58 -5.34 -7.60
N VAL A 11 8.58 -4.57 -8.01
CA VAL A 11 8.73 -3.17 -7.62
C VAL A 11 9.12 -2.32 -8.82
N ILE A 12 8.36 -1.28 -9.08
CA ILE A 12 8.66 -0.26 -10.09
C ILE A 12 8.47 1.13 -9.50
N THR A 13 9.32 2.07 -9.91
CA THR A 13 9.16 3.48 -9.55
C THR A 13 8.76 4.29 -10.77
N ALA A 14 7.90 5.29 -10.58
CA ALA A 14 7.52 6.25 -11.61
C ALA A 14 7.53 7.65 -11.00
N ARG A 15 8.28 8.56 -11.62
CA ARG A 15 8.42 9.94 -11.16
C ARG A 15 7.62 10.87 -12.05
N PHE A 16 6.86 11.77 -11.45
CA PHE A 16 5.94 12.68 -12.13
C PHE A 16 6.27 14.13 -11.80
N ASN A 17 6.02 15.00 -12.79
CA ASN A 17 6.08 16.43 -12.56
C ASN A 17 4.81 16.84 -11.82
N ALA A 18 4.97 17.49 -10.68
CA ALA A 18 3.89 17.99 -9.85
C ALA A 18 4.35 19.29 -9.17
N THR A 19 3.38 20.09 -8.74
CA THR A 19 3.61 21.40 -8.14
C THR A 19 3.01 21.42 -6.74
N PRO A 20 3.71 21.94 -5.71
CA PRO A 20 5.05 22.53 -5.77
C PRO A 20 6.21 21.53 -5.73
N PHE A 21 5.95 20.25 -5.42
CA PHE A 21 6.98 19.20 -5.34
C PHE A 21 6.70 18.11 -6.36
N LYS A 22 7.75 17.49 -6.89
CA LYS A 22 7.64 16.29 -7.72
C LYS A 22 7.08 15.13 -6.91
N LEU A 23 6.40 14.23 -7.60
CA LEU A 23 5.79 13.04 -7.01
C LEU A 23 6.55 11.82 -7.51
N THR A 24 6.96 10.94 -6.60
CA THR A 24 7.45 9.60 -6.93
C THR A 24 6.44 8.58 -6.42
N VAL A 25 5.97 7.72 -7.31
CA VAL A 25 5.12 6.58 -7.01
C VAL A 25 5.97 5.32 -7.08
N ILE A 26 6.00 4.57 -6.00
CA ILE A 26 6.60 3.24 -5.92
C ILE A 26 5.42 2.26 -5.99
N HIS A 27 5.32 1.52 -7.08
CA HIS A 27 4.29 0.51 -7.25
C HIS A 27 4.83 -0.87 -6.87
N VAL A 28 4.07 -1.62 -6.08
CA VAL A 28 4.50 -2.89 -5.50
C VAL A 28 3.51 -4.02 -5.79
N TYR A 29 4.04 -5.24 -5.92
CA TYR A 29 3.29 -6.49 -5.96
C TYR A 29 3.95 -7.50 -5.02
N ALA A 30 3.48 -7.56 -3.77
CA ALA A 30 4.08 -8.38 -2.74
C ALA A 30 3.99 -9.88 -3.06
N PRO A 31 4.95 -10.70 -2.61
CA PRO A 31 4.88 -12.15 -2.69
C PRO A 31 3.60 -12.71 -2.04
N THR A 32 3.12 -13.83 -2.56
CA THR A 32 1.89 -14.48 -2.06
C THR A 32 2.17 -15.27 -0.78
N SER A 33 1.14 -15.81 -0.14
CA SER A 33 1.32 -16.67 1.04
C SER A 33 2.11 -17.95 0.79
N ALA A 34 2.27 -18.37 -0.47
CA ALA A 34 3.04 -19.56 -0.85
C ALA A 34 4.55 -19.26 -1.09
N SER A 35 4.95 -17.99 -1.06
CA SER A 35 6.33 -17.56 -1.28
C SER A 35 7.23 -17.87 -0.09
N SER A 36 8.52 -18.11 -0.36
CA SER A 36 9.52 -18.32 0.69
C SER A 36 9.87 -17.01 1.42
N ASP A 37 10.37 -17.12 2.64
CA ASP A 37 10.80 -15.96 3.43
C ASP A 37 11.89 -15.15 2.70
N ASP A 38 12.80 -15.81 1.99
CA ASP A 38 13.81 -15.16 1.15
C ASP A 38 13.18 -14.25 0.08
N GLU A 39 12.09 -14.68 -0.58
CA GLU A 39 11.40 -13.84 -1.57
C GLU A 39 10.77 -12.59 -0.94
N ILE A 40 10.37 -12.70 0.32
CA ILE A 40 9.77 -11.59 1.07
C ILE A 40 10.84 -10.61 1.54
N GLU A 41 11.99 -11.10 2.02
CA GLU A 41 13.13 -10.23 2.32
C GLU A 41 13.57 -9.44 1.07
N ILE A 42 13.76 -10.13 -0.07
CA ILE A 42 14.13 -9.50 -1.35
C ILE A 42 13.09 -8.44 -1.76
N PHE A 43 11.81 -8.68 -1.49
CA PHE A 43 10.75 -7.71 -1.77
C PHE A 43 10.89 -6.44 -0.92
N TYR A 44 11.08 -6.57 0.39
CA TYR A 44 11.28 -5.41 1.27
C TYR A 44 12.59 -4.68 1.00
N ASP A 45 13.68 -5.39 0.69
CA ASP A 45 14.95 -4.81 0.26
C ASP A 45 14.79 -4.00 -1.04
N SER A 46 13.98 -4.49 -1.98
CA SER A 46 13.67 -3.77 -3.24
C SER A 46 12.94 -2.46 -2.96
N ILE A 47 12.01 -2.44 -1.99
CA ILE A 47 11.31 -1.23 -1.59
C ILE A 47 12.27 -0.26 -0.90
N GLU A 48 13.15 -0.75 -0.01
CA GLU A 48 14.13 0.11 0.67
C GLU A 48 15.12 0.72 -0.34
N HIS A 49 15.57 -0.07 -1.31
CA HIS A 49 16.35 0.44 -2.42
C HIS A 49 15.59 1.53 -3.19
N ALA A 50 14.30 1.33 -3.50
CA ALA A 50 13.47 2.33 -4.16
C ALA A 50 13.36 3.64 -3.36
N LEU A 51 13.15 3.53 -2.04
CA LEU A 51 13.05 4.67 -1.14
C LEU A 51 14.37 5.46 -1.07
N THR A 52 15.51 4.77 -0.97
CA THR A 52 16.83 5.40 -0.90
C THR A 52 17.24 6.10 -2.20
N GLN A 53 16.87 5.55 -3.36
CA GLN A 53 17.12 6.18 -4.67
C GLN A 53 16.20 7.38 -4.94
N THR A 54 15.06 7.47 -4.24
CA THR A 54 14.10 8.54 -4.47
C THR A 54 14.60 9.88 -3.89
N PRO A 55 14.58 10.99 -4.67
CA PRO A 55 14.99 12.29 -4.16
C PRO A 55 14.16 12.73 -2.93
N LYS A 56 14.83 13.10 -1.84
CA LYS A 56 14.20 13.46 -0.55
C LYS A 56 13.15 14.60 -0.62
N LYS A 57 13.24 15.44 -1.65
CA LYS A 57 12.31 16.56 -1.90
C LYS A 57 11.00 16.09 -2.53
N ASP A 58 10.95 14.90 -3.11
CA ASP A 58 9.75 14.37 -3.72
C ASP A 58 8.73 13.95 -2.64
N ILE A 59 7.45 14.08 -2.99
CA ILE A 59 6.37 13.39 -2.29
C ILE A 59 6.45 11.93 -2.72
N ILE A 60 6.44 11.00 -1.76
CA ILE A 60 6.50 9.56 -2.04
C ILE A 60 5.17 8.94 -1.69
N ILE A 61 4.63 8.20 -2.65
CA ILE A 61 3.49 7.30 -2.48
C ILE A 61 4.00 5.89 -2.78
N VAL A 62 3.71 4.93 -1.89
CA VAL A 62 3.90 3.51 -2.15
C VAL A 62 2.53 2.89 -2.33
N THR A 63 2.28 2.18 -3.41
CA THR A 63 0.94 1.68 -3.73
C THR A 63 0.97 0.36 -4.47
N GLY A 64 -0.07 -0.44 -4.33
CA GLY A 64 -0.25 -1.68 -5.09
C GLY A 64 -0.73 -2.78 -4.17
N ASP A 65 -0.62 -4.01 -4.63
CA ASP A 65 -1.04 -5.19 -3.90
C ASP A 65 0.08 -5.61 -2.93
N TRP A 66 -0.23 -5.53 -1.64
CA TRP A 66 0.66 -5.88 -0.55
C TRP A 66 0.48 -7.31 -0.06
N ASN A 67 -0.52 -8.06 -0.56
CA ASN A 67 -0.89 -9.39 -0.05
C ASN A 67 -0.97 -9.45 1.49
N ALA A 68 -1.31 -8.31 2.11
CA ALA A 68 -1.26 -8.09 3.55
C ALA A 68 -2.61 -7.59 4.06
N LYS A 69 -3.10 -8.21 5.14
CA LYS A 69 -4.33 -7.79 5.82
C LYS A 69 -3.92 -7.12 7.11
N ILE A 70 -4.03 -5.80 7.19
CA ILE A 70 -3.66 -5.03 8.39
C ILE A 70 -4.76 -5.01 9.47
N GLY A 71 -5.97 -5.48 9.11
CA GLY A 71 -7.12 -5.57 9.99
C GLY A 71 -7.80 -4.23 10.33
N SER A 72 -8.84 -4.31 11.17
CA SER A 72 -9.56 -3.14 11.68
C SER A 72 -9.04 -2.60 13.01
N ASP A 73 -8.36 -3.43 13.79
CA ASP A 73 -7.77 -2.99 15.06
C ASP A 73 -6.55 -2.09 14.79
N ASN A 74 -6.60 -0.87 15.30
CA ASN A 74 -5.53 0.12 15.16
C ASN A 74 -4.81 0.41 16.48
N THR A 75 -5.10 -0.35 17.54
CA THR A 75 -4.47 -0.19 18.86
C THR A 75 -2.95 -0.35 18.70
N HIS A 76 -2.19 0.61 19.23
CA HIS A 76 -0.73 0.73 19.10
C HIS A 76 -0.20 1.11 17.69
N TRP A 77 -1.09 1.20 16.69
CA TRP A 77 -0.75 1.51 15.29
C TRP A 77 -1.36 2.84 14.80
N GLU A 78 -1.92 3.66 15.69
CA GLU A 78 -2.61 4.92 15.37
C GLU A 78 -1.71 5.93 14.65
N SER A 79 -0.40 5.75 14.80
CA SER A 79 0.62 6.56 14.17
C SER A 79 0.77 6.28 12.66
N VAL A 80 0.42 5.08 12.19
CA VAL A 80 0.62 4.62 10.81
C VAL A 80 -0.67 4.24 10.09
N MET A 81 -1.75 3.95 10.81
CA MET A 81 -3.06 3.64 10.24
C MET A 81 -4.19 4.43 10.93
N GLY A 82 -5.35 4.50 10.29
CA GLY A 82 -6.55 5.11 10.84
C GLY A 82 -7.52 4.09 11.47
N ARG A 83 -8.64 4.61 11.99
CA ARG A 83 -9.67 3.84 12.73
C ARG A 83 -10.65 3.06 11.83
N TYR A 84 -10.51 3.15 10.51
CA TYR A 84 -11.46 2.56 9.56
C TYR A 84 -10.85 1.40 8.78
N GLY A 85 -9.97 0.62 9.41
CA GLY A 85 -9.47 -0.63 8.85
C GLY A 85 -10.57 -1.66 8.59
N TYR A 86 -10.18 -2.77 7.97
CA TYR A 86 -11.12 -3.78 7.48
C TYR A 86 -10.58 -5.20 7.68
N GLY A 87 -11.46 -6.08 8.17
CA GLY A 87 -11.17 -7.50 8.39
C GLY A 87 -10.21 -7.76 9.55
N ASP A 88 -9.73 -9.00 9.59
CA ASP A 88 -8.73 -9.46 10.56
C ASP A 88 -7.31 -9.21 10.05
N ARG A 89 -6.38 -9.10 10.99
CA ARG A 89 -4.95 -8.95 10.67
C ARG A 89 -4.30 -10.31 10.42
N ASN A 90 -3.38 -10.37 9.46
CA ASN A 90 -2.48 -11.51 9.27
C ASN A 90 -1.01 -11.12 9.51
N GLU A 91 -0.11 -12.10 9.57
CA GLU A 91 1.33 -11.90 9.79
C GLU A 91 1.96 -10.92 8.78
N ARG A 92 1.55 -10.99 7.50
CA ARG A 92 2.00 -10.03 6.47
C ARG A 92 1.53 -8.61 6.77
N GLY A 93 0.36 -8.46 7.39
CA GLY A 93 -0.17 -7.21 7.90
C GLY A 93 0.65 -6.64 9.06
N ASP A 94 1.06 -7.47 10.02
CA ASP A 94 1.96 -7.03 11.10
C ASP A 94 3.28 -6.52 10.54
N ARG A 95 3.90 -7.29 9.62
CA ARG A 95 5.15 -6.88 8.96
C ARG A 95 5.02 -5.56 8.18
N LEU A 96 3.89 -5.34 7.51
CA LEU A 96 3.62 -4.08 6.83
C LEU A 96 3.46 -2.91 7.81
N LEU A 97 2.83 -3.14 8.96
CA LEU A 97 2.68 -2.12 10.00
C LEU A 97 4.02 -1.76 10.64
N GLU A 98 4.88 -2.75 10.89
CA GLU A 98 6.26 -2.56 11.35
C GLU A 98 7.09 -1.75 10.35
N PHE A 99 7.04 -2.13 9.06
CA PHE A 99 7.64 -1.36 7.97
C PHE A 99 7.12 0.10 7.97
N ALA A 100 5.80 0.28 8.11
CA ALA A 100 5.22 1.61 8.14
C ALA A 100 5.65 2.44 9.36
N ALA A 101 5.87 1.80 10.51
CA ALA A 101 6.39 2.46 11.70
C ALA A 101 7.86 2.87 11.54
N LEU A 102 8.67 2.02 10.91
CA LEU A 102 10.09 2.26 10.67
C LEU A 102 10.34 3.37 9.63
N HIS A 103 9.70 3.29 8.47
CA HIS A 103 9.92 4.23 7.36
C HIS A 103 8.97 5.43 7.38
N ASN A 104 8.05 5.46 8.35
CA ASN A 104 7.07 6.52 8.58
C ASN A 104 6.11 6.84 7.39
N PRO A 105 5.67 5.89 6.53
CA PRO A 105 4.47 6.09 5.74
C PRO A 105 3.20 5.92 6.58
N TYR A 106 2.10 6.46 6.07
CA TYR A 106 0.76 6.36 6.62
C TYR A 106 -0.15 5.65 5.61
N ILE A 107 -0.86 4.61 6.07
CA ILE A 107 -1.76 3.79 5.27
C ILE A 107 -3.08 4.55 5.10
N CYS A 108 -3.34 5.04 3.90
CA CYS A 108 -4.44 5.97 3.63
C CYS A 108 -5.81 5.29 3.61
N ASN A 109 -5.87 4.01 3.23
CA ASN A 109 -7.11 3.25 3.08
C ASN A 109 -7.94 3.21 4.38
N THR A 110 -7.28 3.26 5.54
CA THR A 110 -7.91 3.14 6.86
C THR A 110 -8.24 4.49 7.50
N ARG A 111 -7.92 5.60 6.83
CA ARG A 111 -8.11 6.95 7.37
C ARG A 111 -9.55 7.45 7.27
N PHE A 112 -10.27 7.04 6.23
CA PHE A 112 -11.57 7.59 5.88
C PHE A 112 -12.66 6.54 6.05
N GLN A 113 -13.80 6.96 6.59
CA GLN A 113 -14.96 6.08 6.67
C GLN A 113 -15.51 5.81 5.26
N GLN A 114 -15.55 4.54 4.87
CA GLN A 114 -16.14 4.10 3.60
C GLN A 114 -17.39 3.24 3.83
N LYS A 115 -18.25 3.19 2.81
CA LYS A 115 -19.35 2.22 2.74
C LYS A 115 -18.78 0.80 2.67
N ALA A 116 -19.53 -0.21 3.15
CA ALA A 116 -19.06 -1.59 3.23
C ALA A 116 -18.55 -2.14 1.87
N ASN A 117 -19.21 -1.81 0.77
CA ASN A 117 -18.82 -2.16 -0.60
C ASN A 117 -17.67 -1.30 -1.17
N ARG A 118 -16.90 -0.60 -0.35
CA ARG A 118 -15.73 0.19 -0.78
C ARG A 118 -14.52 -0.03 0.13
N LYS A 119 -14.57 -1.07 0.96
CA LYS A 119 -13.55 -1.39 1.96
C LYS A 119 -12.60 -2.51 1.54
N TRP A 120 -12.95 -3.29 0.53
CA TRP A 120 -12.15 -4.42 0.05
C TRP A 120 -11.75 -4.18 -1.39
N THR A 121 -10.61 -4.75 -1.78
CA THR A 121 -9.94 -4.61 -3.08
C THR A 121 -9.66 -5.95 -3.73
N TRP A 122 -10.04 -7.05 -3.07
CA TRP A 122 -9.93 -8.40 -3.62
C TRP A 122 -11.08 -9.24 -3.08
N ALA A 123 -11.65 -10.09 -3.92
CA ALA A 123 -12.62 -11.11 -3.53
C ALA A 123 -12.13 -12.50 -3.96
N SER A 124 -12.35 -13.51 -3.12
CA SER A 124 -12.10 -14.89 -3.51
C SER A 124 -12.96 -15.30 -4.71
N PRO A 125 -12.57 -16.31 -5.49
CA PRO A 125 -13.33 -16.75 -6.66
C PRO A 125 -14.79 -17.15 -6.37
N ASP A 126 -15.06 -17.61 -5.15
CA ASP A 126 -16.41 -17.94 -4.66
C ASP A 126 -17.19 -16.73 -4.10
N GLY A 127 -16.55 -15.56 -4.02
CA GLY A 127 -17.10 -14.31 -3.50
C GLY A 127 -17.30 -14.26 -1.98
N VAL A 128 -16.92 -15.33 -1.26
CA VAL A 128 -17.15 -15.50 0.18
C VAL A 128 -16.20 -14.62 0.98
N HIS A 129 -14.92 -14.63 0.63
CA HIS A 129 -13.88 -13.89 1.30
C HIS A 129 -13.58 -12.60 0.56
N LYS A 130 -13.49 -11.50 1.31
CA LYS A 130 -13.17 -10.17 0.78
C LYS A 130 -12.07 -9.58 1.63
N ASN A 131 -11.01 -9.10 0.99
CA ASN A 131 -9.83 -8.57 1.68
C ASN A 131 -9.47 -7.18 1.13
N MET A 132 -8.79 -6.40 1.97
CA MET A 132 -8.18 -5.14 1.56
C MET A 132 -6.67 -5.37 1.52
N ILE A 133 -6.15 -5.69 0.33
CA ILE A 133 -4.74 -6.01 0.12
C ILE A 133 -4.05 -4.99 -0.79
N ASP A 134 -4.82 -4.22 -1.55
CA ASP A 134 -4.32 -3.08 -2.33
C ASP A 134 -4.31 -1.83 -1.47
N LEU A 135 -3.11 -1.41 -1.06
CA LEU A 135 -2.93 -0.33 -0.09
C LEU A 135 -2.19 0.84 -0.72
N VAL A 136 -2.56 2.04 -0.29
CA VAL A 136 -1.94 3.31 -0.66
C VAL A 136 -1.29 3.90 0.59
N LEU A 137 0.03 3.97 0.57
CA LEU A 137 0.86 4.52 1.62
C LEU A 137 1.42 5.85 1.16
N ILE A 138 1.42 6.86 2.03
CA ILE A 138 2.04 8.17 1.77
C ILE A 138 2.96 8.53 2.91
N GLN A 139 4.06 9.24 2.66
CA GLN A 139 4.87 9.81 3.75
C GLN A 139 3.98 10.53 4.77
N LYS A 140 4.10 10.21 6.06
CA LYS A 140 3.20 10.69 7.12
C LYS A 140 3.08 12.22 7.19
N ARG A 141 4.14 12.97 6.86
CA ARG A 141 4.11 14.44 6.79
C ARG A 141 3.11 14.99 5.75
N TRP A 142 2.85 14.23 4.69
CA TRP A 142 1.92 14.56 3.61
C TRP A 142 0.54 13.93 3.79
N LYS A 143 0.30 13.20 4.89
CA LYS A 143 -0.97 12.47 5.08
C LYS A 143 -2.18 13.39 4.96
N SER A 144 -2.10 14.61 5.50
CA SER A 144 -3.20 15.60 5.47
C SER A 144 -3.54 16.09 4.06
N SER A 145 -2.63 15.96 3.10
CA SER A 145 -2.87 16.30 1.69
C SER A 145 -3.75 15.27 0.97
N VAL A 146 -3.86 14.05 1.51
CA VAL A 146 -4.82 13.06 1.02
C VAL A 146 -6.21 13.45 1.54
N THR A 147 -7.15 13.68 0.62
CA THR A 147 -8.54 14.05 0.92
C THR A 147 -9.47 12.85 1.03
N ASN A 148 -9.14 11.75 0.33
CA ASN A 148 -9.86 10.49 0.38
C ASN A 148 -8.99 9.33 -0.13
N CYS A 149 -9.32 8.11 0.27
CA CYS A 149 -8.76 6.86 -0.27
C CYS A 149 -9.88 5.82 -0.24
N ARG A 150 -10.28 5.31 -1.42
CA ARG A 150 -11.46 4.44 -1.57
C ARG A 150 -11.26 3.46 -2.72
N THR A 151 -11.87 2.29 -2.58
CA THR A 151 -11.92 1.30 -3.66
C THR A 151 -13.09 1.53 -4.60
N PHE A 152 -12.93 1.13 -5.86
CA PHE A 152 -13.97 1.12 -6.88
C PHE A 152 -14.11 -0.30 -7.44
N GLN A 153 -15.31 -0.86 -7.37
CA GLN A 153 -15.61 -2.24 -7.77
C GLN A 153 -16.23 -2.34 -9.16
N SER A 154 -16.35 -1.22 -9.87
CA SER A 154 -17.11 -1.12 -11.11
C SER A 154 -16.25 -1.32 -12.37
N ALA A 155 -14.97 -1.66 -12.21
CA ALA A 155 -14.10 -1.94 -13.33
C ALA A 155 -14.41 -3.34 -13.87
N ASP A 156 -14.97 -3.43 -15.07
CA ASP A 156 -15.22 -4.70 -15.74
C ASP A 156 -13.98 -5.11 -16.53
N ILE A 157 -12.98 -5.65 -15.82
CA ILE A 157 -11.67 -6.04 -16.38
C ILE A 157 -11.31 -7.50 -16.13
N SER A 158 -12.28 -8.35 -15.76
CA SER A 158 -12.06 -9.78 -15.46
C SER A 158 -10.93 -10.03 -14.45
N SER A 159 -10.77 -9.14 -13.47
CA SER A 159 -9.88 -9.31 -12.33
C SER A 159 -10.69 -9.67 -11.08
N ASP A 160 -10.06 -10.39 -10.17
CA ASP A 160 -10.53 -10.63 -8.81
C ASP A 160 -10.28 -9.44 -7.86
N HIS A 161 -9.61 -8.38 -8.34
CA HIS A 161 -9.40 -7.11 -7.66
C HIS A 161 -10.40 -6.00 -8.06
#